data_AF-A0A9Q1DBB6-F1
#
_entry.id   AF-A0A9Q1DBB6-F1
#
_cell.length_a   1.000
_cell.length_b   1.000
_cell.length_c   1.000
_cell.angle_alpha   90.00
_cell.angle_beta   90.00
_cell.angle_gamma   90.00
#
_symmetry.space_group_name_H-M   'P 1'
#
loop_
_entity.id
_entity.type
_entity.pdbx_description
1 polymer ?
#
loop_
_entity_poly.entity_id
_entity_poly.type
_entity_poly.pdbx_seq_one_letter_code
_entity_poly.pdbx_strand_id
1 'polypeptide(L)'
;MLGGRGVEWSMSSCPYPTPPPERERERMYQHKVSLVVRYFMIPCNICLILLATSTLGFAVLLFLNNYKPVHFTPPQPLDGCRGMLCGFGAVCERDPSDASRGMCVCKKMVCPSMVAPVCGSDSSTYSNECELERAQCSTQRRLRVLRKGPCGPRLSHGDVATEPVSSPEALSPLPERNAPGTASFIGRAARRLRRR
;
A
#
# COMPACT_ATOMS: atom_id res chain seq x y z
N MET A 1 -51.99 -85.11 75.81
CA MET A 1 -52.31 -83.68 76.04
C MET A 1 -50.98 -82.92 76.08
N LEU A 2 -50.41 -82.62 74.91
CA LEU A 2 -50.48 -81.33 74.20
C LEU A 2 -49.69 -80.22 74.92
N GLY A 3 -48.68 -79.67 74.23
CA GLY A 3 -48.01 -78.45 74.65
C GLY A 3 -46.67 -78.19 73.98
N GLY A 4 -46.60 -78.27 72.64
CA GLY A 4 -45.46 -77.74 71.90
C GLY A 4 -45.36 -76.22 72.14
N ARG A 5 -44.20 -75.75 72.60
CA ARG A 5 -43.88 -74.32 72.56
C ARG A 5 -42.92 -74.11 71.40
N GLY A 6 -43.46 -73.51 70.35
CA GLY A 6 -42.71 -73.11 69.16
C GLY A 6 -41.55 -72.21 69.55
N VAL A 7 -40.37 -72.56 69.05
CA VAL A 7 -39.25 -71.63 68.94
C VAL A 7 -39.55 -70.72 67.74
N GLU A 8 -40.30 -69.66 67.99
CA GLU A 8 -40.51 -68.62 66.99
C GLU A 8 -39.19 -67.84 66.87
N TRP A 9 -38.43 -68.10 65.80
CA TRP A 9 -37.28 -67.30 65.42
C TRP A 9 -37.79 -65.89 65.10
N SER A 10 -37.71 -64.97 66.06
CA SER A 10 -37.93 -63.56 65.81
C SER A 10 -36.78 -63.09 64.92
N MET A 11 -37.07 -62.86 63.63
CA MET A 11 -36.21 -62.10 62.74
C MET A 11 -35.99 -60.73 63.38
N SER A 12 -34.82 -60.54 64.01
CA SER A 12 -34.34 -59.24 64.45
C SER A 12 -34.02 -58.43 63.20
N SER A 13 -35.03 -57.75 62.67
CA SER A 13 -34.89 -56.71 61.67
C SER A 13 -33.85 -55.69 62.16
N CYS A 14 -32.78 -55.48 61.39
CA CYS A 14 -31.83 -54.41 61.66
C CYS A 14 -32.60 -53.07 61.82
N PRO A 15 -32.35 -52.29 62.87
CA PRO A 15 -32.91 -50.95 62.95
C PRO A 15 -32.32 -50.12 61.80
N TYR A 16 -33.17 -49.75 60.84
CA TYR A 16 -32.79 -48.78 59.82
C TYR A 16 -32.56 -47.43 60.51
N PRO A 17 -31.42 -46.76 60.28
CA PRO A 17 -31.17 -45.46 60.88
C PRO A 17 -32.21 -44.45 60.39
N THR A 18 -32.95 -43.88 61.32
CA THR A 18 -33.94 -42.82 61.05
C THR A 18 -33.24 -41.60 60.47
N PRO A 19 -33.74 -41.00 59.37
CA PRO A 19 -33.12 -39.82 58.78
C PRO A 19 -33.17 -38.63 59.75
N PRO A 20 -32.12 -37.79 59.80
CA PRO A 20 -32.06 -36.63 60.70
C PRO A 20 -33.15 -35.60 60.37
N PRO A 21 -33.61 -34.81 61.36
CA PRO A 21 -34.70 -33.84 61.20
C PRO A 21 -34.39 -32.79 60.13
N GLU A 22 -35.42 -32.35 59.38
CA GLU A 22 -35.30 -31.51 58.17
C GLU A 22 -34.44 -30.24 58.36
N ARG A 23 -34.57 -29.54 59.51
CA ARG A 23 -33.78 -28.34 59.84
C ARG A 23 -32.27 -28.59 59.94
N GLU A 24 -31.83 -29.79 60.29
CA GLU A 24 -30.40 -30.13 60.35
C GLU A 24 -29.85 -30.49 58.97
N ARG A 25 -30.66 -31.15 58.14
CA ARG A 25 -30.34 -31.42 56.73
C ARG A 25 -30.20 -30.13 55.92
N GLU A 26 -31.07 -29.13 56.15
CA GLU A 26 -30.98 -27.81 55.52
C GLU A 26 -29.73 -27.02 55.93
N ARG A 27 -29.37 -27.02 57.22
CA ARG A 27 -28.13 -26.38 57.69
C ARG A 27 -26.88 -27.04 57.13
N MET A 28 -26.88 -28.37 57.04
CA MET A 28 -25.78 -29.13 56.42
C MET A 28 -25.71 -28.89 54.90
N TYR A 29 -26.84 -28.78 54.21
CA TYR A 29 -26.89 -28.41 52.80
C TYR A 29 -26.40 -26.98 52.57
N GLN A 30 -26.86 -26.01 53.37
CA GLN A 30 -26.36 -24.63 53.36
C GLN A 30 -24.84 -24.56 53.62
N HIS A 31 -24.34 -25.33 54.59
CA HIS A 31 -22.90 -25.40 54.88
C HIS A 31 -22.13 -26.02 53.71
N LYS A 32 -22.64 -27.10 53.10
CA LYS A 32 -22.05 -27.72 51.90
C LYS A 32 -22.09 -26.80 50.69
N VAL A 33 -23.18 -26.07 50.46
CA VAL A 33 -23.30 -25.08 49.40
C VAL A 33 -22.33 -23.92 49.63
N SER A 34 -22.21 -23.43 50.87
CA SER A 34 -21.22 -22.41 51.26
C SER A 34 -19.78 -22.90 51.06
N LEU A 35 -19.50 -24.17 51.37
CA LEU A 35 -18.21 -24.80 51.14
C LEU A 35 -17.93 -24.96 49.64
N VAL A 36 -18.88 -25.42 48.85
CA VAL A 36 -18.73 -25.52 47.38
C VAL A 36 -18.49 -24.13 46.77
N VAL A 37 -19.24 -23.11 47.19
CA VAL A 37 -19.05 -21.75 46.70
C VAL A 37 -17.67 -21.22 47.10
N ARG A 38 -17.24 -21.40 48.35
CA ARG A 38 -15.96 -20.89 48.83
C ARG A 38 -14.72 -21.66 48.35
N TYR A 39 -14.84 -22.96 48.17
CA TYR A 39 -13.72 -23.83 47.79
C TYR A 39 -13.66 -24.14 46.30
N PHE A 40 -14.73 -23.91 45.55
CA PHE A 40 -14.75 -24.16 44.12
C PHE A 40 -15.01 -22.89 43.32
N MET A 41 -16.07 -22.13 43.63
CA MET A 41 -16.41 -20.93 42.85
C MET A 41 -15.45 -19.76 43.11
N ILE A 42 -15.02 -19.53 44.36
CA ILE A 42 -14.05 -18.47 44.67
C ILE A 42 -12.70 -18.71 43.99
N PRO A 43 -12.02 -19.87 44.12
CA PRO A 43 -10.74 -20.07 43.44
C PRO A 43 -10.88 -20.07 41.93
N CYS A 44 -11.95 -20.64 41.36
CA CYS A 44 -12.20 -20.54 39.92
C CYS A 44 -12.34 -19.09 39.45
N ASN A 45 -13.13 -18.27 40.15
CA ASN A 45 -13.29 -16.86 39.79
C ASN A 45 -11.99 -16.07 39.96
N ILE A 46 -11.21 -16.33 41.01
CA ILE A 46 -9.89 -15.73 41.20
C ILE A 46 -8.96 -16.14 40.05
N CYS A 47 -8.92 -17.42 39.68
CA CYS A 47 -8.13 -17.90 38.55
C CYS A 47 -8.56 -17.22 37.24
N LEU A 48 -9.86 -17.08 36.98
CA LEU A 48 -10.36 -16.40 35.80
C LEU A 48 -9.95 -14.92 35.76
N ILE A 49 -10.00 -14.22 36.90
CA ILE A 49 -9.55 -12.83 37.00
C ILE A 49 -8.04 -12.73 36.75
N LEU A 50 -7.23 -13.62 37.33
CA LEU A 50 -5.78 -13.62 37.14
C LEU A 50 -5.38 -13.93 35.69
N LEU A 51 -6.09 -14.84 35.02
CA LEU A 51 -5.88 -15.14 33.61
C LEU A 51 -6.29 -13.96 32.71
N ALA A 52 -7.41 -13.29 33.03
CA ALA A 52 -7.86 -12.12 32.29
C ALA A 52 -6.89 -10.93 32.45
N THR A 53 -6.39 -10.67 33.66
CA THR A 53 -5.44 -9.55 33.88
C THR A 53 -4.07 -9.84 33.29
N SER A 54 -3.60 -11.08 33.36
CA SER A 54 -2.34 -11.50 32.74
C SER A 54 -2.41 -11.40 31.20
N THR A 55 -3.51 -11.84 30.59
CA THR A 55 -3.70 -11.74 29.14
C THR A 55 -3.85 -10.29 28.66
N LEU A 56 -4.61 -9.46 29.38
CA LEU A 56 -4.71 -8.02 29.08
C LEU A 56 -3.35 -7.32 29.26
N GLY A 57 -2.59 -7.64 30.31
CA GLY A 57 -1.27 -7.08 30.54
C GLY A 57 -0.27 -7.48 29.44
N PHE A 58 -0.24 -8.76 29.06
CA PHE A 58 0.60 -9.24 27.96
C PHE A 58 0.18 -8.64 26.62
N ALA A 59 -1.11 -8.51 26.35
CA ALA A 59 -1.62 -7.84 25.16
C ALA A 59 -1.16 -6.38 25.12
N VAL A 60 -1.32 -5.63 26.22
CA VAL A 60 -0.85 -4.24 26.31
C VAL A 60 0.66 -4.16 26.12
N LEU A 61 1.45 -5.06 26.72
CA LEU A 61 2.91 -5.11 26.51
C LEU A 61 3.28 -5.41 25.05
N LEU A 62 2.60 -6.36 24.41
CA LEU A 62 2.79 -6.64 22.99
C LEU A 62 2.37 -5.45 22.13
N PHE A 63 1.28 -4.77 22.48
CA PHE A 63 0.83 -3.55 21.81
C PHE A 63 1.85 -2.43 21.99
N LEU A 64 2.43 -2.24 23.17
CA LEU A 64 3.47 -1.22 23.42
C LEU A 64 4.79 -1.58 22.73
N ASN A 65 5.15 -2.86 22.67
CA ASN A 65 6.34 -3.32 21.94
C ASN A 65 6.15 -3.29 20.41
N ASN A 66 4.91 -3.48 19.91
CA ASN A 66 4.56 -3.33 18.49
C ASN A 66 4.18 -1.90 18.11
N TYR A 67 3.83 -1.05 19.08
CA TYR A 67 3.93 0.40 18.98
C TYR A 67 5.42 0.72 19.00
N LYS A 68 6.11 0.31 17.94
CA LYS A 68 7.15 1.16 17.38
C LYS A 68 6.40 2.47 17.14
N PRO A 69 6.62 3.53 17.95
CA PRO A 69 6.07 4.82 17.56
C PRO A 69 6.57 4.97 16.14
N VAL A 70 5.65 5.11 15.18
CA VAL A 70 6.00 5.52 13.81
C VAL A 70 7.07 6.54 14.04
N HIS A 71 8.32 6.18 13.71
CA HIS A 71 9.46 6.98 14.13
C HIS A 71 9.06 8.37 13.72
N PHE A 72 8.77 9.23 14.70
CA PHE A 72 8.77 10.65 14.48
C PHE A 72 10.25 10.90 14.27
N THR A 73 10.72 10.52 13.08
CA THR A 73 11.86 11.12 12.47
C THR A 73 11.57 12.59 12.64
N PRO A 74 12.38 13.34 13.40
CA PRO A 74 12.30 14.80 13.36
C PRO A 74 12.20 15.15 11.88
N PRO A 75 11.33 16.09 11.47
CA PRO A 75 11.05 16.36 10.05
C PRO A 75 12.36 16.26 9.31
N GLN A 76 12.56 15.16 8.56
CA GLN A 76 13.83 14.98 7.88
C GLN A 76 13.92 16.23 7.02
N PRO A 77 15.02 17.00 7.11
CA PRO A 77 15.11 18.26 6.40
C PRO A 77 14.75 17.94 4.96
N LEU A 78 13.62 18.51 4.52
CA LEU A 78 12.91 18.11 3.31
C LEU A 78 13.94 17.98 2.20
N ASP A 79 14.38 16.79 1.84
CA ASP A 79 15.49 16.62 0.91
C ASP A 79 15.17 17.45 -0.32
N GLY A 80 15.91 18.53 -0.58
CA GLY A 80 15.47 19.55 -1.54
C GLY A 80 15.22 19.02 -2.96
N CYS A 81 15.80 17.86 -3.27
CA CYS A 81 15.64 17.14 -4.54
C CYS A 81 14.69 15.93 -4.48
N ARG A 82 14.17 15.56 -3.31
CA ARG A 82 13.30 14.39 -3.15
C ARG A 82 11.94 14.67 -3.77
N GLY A 83 11.64 14.00 -4.88
CA GLY A 83 10.41 14.18 -5.64
C GLY A 83 10.43 15.38 -6.59
N MET A 84 11.55 16.09 -6.72
CA MET A 84 11.70 17.16 -7.71
C MET A 84 11.99 16.59 -9.10
N LEU A 85 11.15 16.93 -10.07
CA LEU A 85 11.31 16.54 -11.48
C LEU A 85 11.85 17.72 -12.29
N CYS A 86 13.15 17.74 -12.52
CA CYS A 86 13.79 18.74 -13.37
C CYS A 86 13.55 18.42 -14.86
N GLY A 87 13.06 19.40 -15.61
CA GLY A 87 12.78 19.27 -17.04
C GLY A 87 14.02 19.45 -17.91
N PHE A 88 13.90 19.08 -19.19
CA PHE A 88 14.87 19.43 -20.25
C PHE A 88 16.31 18.93 -20.00
N GLY A 89 16.47 17.81 -19.28
CA GLY A 89 17.79 17.25 -18.94
C GLY A 89 18.51 17.95 -17.79
N ALA A 90 17.84 18.84 -17.05
CA ALA A 90 18.40 19.44 -15.84
C ALA A 90 18.50 18.40 -14.72
N VAL A 91 19.51 18.57 -13.86
CA VAL A 91 19.76 17.73 -12.69
C VAL A 91 19.45 18.53 -11.44
N CYS A 92 18.81 17.93 -10.45
CA CYS A 92 18.62 18.59 -9.17
C CYS A 92 19.91 18.56 -8.36
N GLU A 93 20.38 19.74 -7.95
CA GLU A 93 21.51 19.93 -7.05
C GLU A 93 21.01 20.58 -5.75
N ARG A 94 21.53 20.14 -4.61
CA ARG A 94 21.15 20.69 -3.30
C ARG A 94 21.86 22.02 -3.07
N ASP A 95 21.17 22.98 -2.46
CA ASP A 95 21.81 24.22 -2.04
C ASP A 95 22.81 23.93 -0.90
N PRO A 96 24.05 24.45 -0.98
CA PRO A 96 25.04 24.24 0.08
C PRO A 96 24.68 24.93 1.39
N SER A 97 23.80 25.94 1.34
CA SER A 97 23.38 26.74 2.50
C SER A 97 22.17 26.12 3.20
N ASP A 98 21.24 25.57 2.41
CA ASP A 98 19.99 24.99 2.86
C ASP A 98 19.77 23.61 2.22
N ALA A 99 20.02 22.54 2.98
CA ALA A 99 19.79 21.17 2.50
C ALA A 99 18.31 20.88 2.14
N SER A 100 17.40 21.75 2.59
CA SER A 100 15.98 21.70 2.29
C SER A 100 15.59 22.28 0.93
N ARG A 101 16.50 23.02 0.29
CA ARG A 101 16.28 23.63 -1.04
C ARG A 101 17.06 22.85 -2.10
N GLY A 102 16.34 22.38 -3.11
CA GLY A 102 16.92 21.85 -4.33
C GLY A 102 16.75 22.86 -5.47
N MET A 103 17.74 22.94 -6.34
CA MET A 103 17.69 23.75 -7.55
C MET A 103 17.92 22.85 -8.77
N CYS A 104 17.11 23.02 -9.80
CA CYS A 104 17.37 22.39 -11.09
C CYS A 104 18.47 23.16 -11.82
N VAL A 105 19.61 22.51 -12.02
CA VAL A 105 20.76 23.08 -12.71
C VAL A 105 21.05 22.31 -13.99
N CYS A 106 21.37 23.05 -15.04
CA CYS A 106 21.89 22.47 -16.27
C CYS A 106 23.37 22.19 -16.08
N LYS A 107 23.70 20.97 -15.67
CA LYS A 107 25.09 20.55 -15.61
C LYS A 107 25.66 20.61 -17.03
N LYS A 108 26.78 21.31 -17.21
CA LYS A 108 27.56 21.24 -18.44
C LYS A 108 28.11 19.81 -18.55
N MET A 109 27.32 18.92 -19.13
CA MET A 109 27.74 17.55 -19.42
C MET A 109 28.98 17.64 -20.32
N VAL A 110 30.02 16.88 -19.98
CA VAL A 110 31.19 16.71 -20.84
C VAL A 110 30.75 15.82 -21.99
N CYS A 111 30.38 16.43 -23.10
CA CYS A 111 30.02 15.71 -24.30
C CYS A 111 31.28 15.12 -24.95
N PRO A 112 31.24 13.89 -25.46
CA PRO A 112 32.35 13.33 -26.22
C PRO A 112 32.61 14.18 -27.47
N SER A 113 33.88 14.37 -27.84
CA SER A 113 34.28 15.10 -29.06
C SER A 113 33.96 14.37 -30.37
N MET A 114 33.11 13.34 -30.31
CA MET A 114 32.61 12.65 -31.49
C MET A 114 31.71 13.62 -32.29
N VAL A 115 32.10 13.87 -33.54
CA VAL A 115 31.37 14.75 -34.45
C VAL A 115 30.35 13.90 -35.21
N ALA A 116 29.09 14.00 -34.80
CA ALA A 116 27.96 13.31 -35.40
C ALA A 116 26.81 14.31 -35.52
N PRO A 117 26.83 15.19 -36.54
CA PRO A 117 25.92 16.32 -36.61
C PRO A 117 24.47 15.86 -36.68
N VAL A 118 23.57 16.58 -36.00
CA VAL A 118 22.13 16.31 -36.00
C VAL A 118 21.35 17.59 -36.23
N CYS A 119 20.24 17.47 -36.96
CA CYS A 119 19.31 18.56 -37.18
C CYS A 119 18.26 18.56 -36.05
N GLY A 120 18.22 19.63 -35.28
CA GLY A 120 17.24 19.83 -34.22
C GLY A 120 15.86 20.24 -34.76
N SER A 121 14.84 20.06 -33.92
CA SER A 121 13.46 20.49 -34.20
C SER A 121 13.32 22.01 -34.35
N ASP A 122 14.30 22.77 -33.89
CA ASP A 122 14.42 24.22 -34.07
C ASP A 122 15.09 24.60 -35.40
N SER A 123 15.35 23.63 -36.29
CA SER A 123 16.08 23.77 -37.56
C SER A 123 17.54 24.22 -37.41
N SER A 124 18.12 24.06 -36.21
CA SER A 124 19.54 24.30 -35.95
C SER A 124 20.32 23.00 -36.06
N THR A 125 21.54 23.08 -36.61
CA THR A 125 22.47 21.94 -36.63
C THR A 125 23.27 21.91 -35.33
N TYR A 126 23.27 20.77 -34.65
CA TYR A 126 24.08 20.52 -33.45
C TYR A 126 25.21 19.54 -33.77
N SER A 127 26.38 19.73 -33.17
CA SER A 127 27.58 18.93 -33.44
C SER A 127 27.41 17.45 -33.09
N ASN A 128 26.60 17.15 -32.08
CA ASN A 128 26.20 15.81 -31.67
C ASN A 128 24.88 15.86 -30.87
N GLU A 129 24.31 14.69 -30.58
CA GLU A 129 23.07 14.58 -29.80
C GLU A 129 23.22 15.11 -28.36
N CYS A 130 24.40 14.94 -27.75
CA CYS A 130 24.69 15.46 -26.40
C CYS A 130 24.68 17.00 -26.36
N GLU A 131 25.21 17.66 -27.39
CA GLU A 131 25.19 19.12 -27.55
C GLU A 131 23.76 19.63 -27.77
N LEU A 132 22.92 18.87 -28.49
CA LEU A 132 21.50 19.17 -28.61
C LEU A 132 20.80 19.10 -27.25
N GLU A 133 21.05 18.06 -26.45
CA GLU A 133 20.49 17.94 -25.09
C GLU A 133 21.02 19.03 -24.14
N ARG A 134 22.31 19.40 -24.26
CA ARG A 134 22.88 20.52 -23.50
C ARG A 134 22.20 21.83 -23.85
N ALA A 135 21.99 22.08 -25.14
CA ALA A 135 21.25 23.23 -25.61
C ALA A 135 19.80 23.19 -25.11
N GLN A 136 19.16 22.03 -25.15
CA GLN A 136 17.81 21.77 -24.64
C GLN A 136 17.66 22.29 -23.20
N CYS A 137 18.60 21.92 -22.34
CA CYS A 137 18.63 22.36 -20.96
C CYS A 137 18.89 23.86 -20.86
N SER A 138 19.93 24.38 -21.53
CA SER A 138 20.31 25.79 -21.42
C SER A 138 19.24 26.77 -21.91
N THR A 139 18.50 26.40 -22.96
CA THR A 139 17.46 27.23 -23.55
C THR A 139 16.09 26.92 -22.93
N GLN A 140 15.98 25.91 -22.05
CA GLN A 140 14.72 25.45 -21.45
C GLN A 140 13.62 25.21 -22.50
N ARG A 141 14.02 24.60 -23.63
CA ARG A 141 13.13 24.30 -24.76
C ARG A 141 13.21 22.83 -25.09
N ARG A 142 12.08 22.20 -25.43
CA ARG A 142 12.06 20.80 -25.86
C ARG A 142 12.58 20.69 -27.30
N LEU A 143 13.87 20.40 -27.44
CA LEU A 143 14.53 20.09 -28.70
C LEU A 143 14.48 18.59 -28.97
N ARG A 144 14.12 18.18 -30.18
CA ARG A 144 14.17 16.78 -30.61
C ARG A 144 15.06 16.68 -31.83
N VAL A 145 15.73 15.55 -32.01
CA VAL A 145 16.42 15.25 -33.26
C VAL A 145 15.36 15.02 -34.35
N LEU A 146 15.39 15.85 -35.39
CA LEU A 146 14.53 15.70 -36.56
C LEU A 146 15.14 14.70 -37.55
N ARG A 147 16.45 14.82 -37.78
CA ARG A 147 17.21 13.97 -38.72
C ARG A 147 18.68 13.90 -38.29
N LYS A 148 19.31 12.75 -38.53
CA LYS A 148 20.77 12.60 -38.44
C LYS A 148 21.44 13.32 -39.61
N GLY A 149 22.57 13.97 -39.37
CA GLY A 149 23.20 14.90 -40.29
C GLY A 149 22.77 16.36 -40.08
N PRO A 150 23.46 17.31 -40.73
CA PRO A 150 23.13 18.72 -40.60
C PRO A 150 21.74 19.08 -41.15
N CYS A 151 21.16 20.16 -40.64
CA CYS A 151 20.02 20.78 -41.27
C CYS A 151 20.43 21.27 -42.67
N GLY A 152 19.55 21.06 -43.66
CA GLY A 152 19.78 21.58 -45.01
C GLY A 152 19.84 23.11 -45.01
N PRO A 153 20.45 23.73 -46.03
CA PRO A 153 20.45 25.18 -46.15
C PRO A 153 19.01 25.68 -46.14
N ARG A 154 18.76 26.78 -45.41
CA ARG A 154 17.51 27.52 -45.51
C ARG A 154 17.47 28.22 -46.87
N LEU A 155 17.18 27.45 -47.91
CA LEU A 155 16.91 27.99 -49.23
C LEU A 155 15.51 28.59 -49.18
N SER A 156 15.46 29.87 -48.86
CA SER A 156 14.40 30.75 -49.34
C SER A 156 14.37 30.61 -50.86
N HIS A 157 13.39 29.87 -51.36
CA HIS A 157 13.14 29.57 -52.76
C HIS A 157 14.25 28.77 -53.47
N GLY A 158 13.94 27.49 -53.70
CA GLY A 158 14.34 26.73 -54.87
C GLY A 158 15.83 26.69 -55.17
N ASP A 159 16.53 25.76 -54.54
CA ASP A 159 17.55 24.96 -55.23
C ASP A 159 17.64 23.60 -54.53
N VAL A 160 17.20 22.57 -55.24
CA VAL A 160 17.36 21.20 -54.80
C VAL A 160 18.86 20.91 -54.85
N ALA A 161 19.51 20.72 -53.69
CA ALA A 161 20.76 19.98 -53.65
C ALA A 161 20.42 18.52 -53.96
N THR A 162 20.25 18.25 -55.24
CA THR A 162 20.26 16.92 -55.81
C THR A 162 21.71 16.50 -55.77
N GLU A 163 22.05 15.57 -54.89
CA GLU A 163 23.09 14.58 -55.22
C GLU A 163 22.40 13.22 -55.28
N PRO A 164 22.78 12.34 -56.22
CA PRO A 164 21.86 11.45 -56.89
C PRO A 164 21.58 10.13 -56.16
N VAL A 165 20.41 9.62 -56.53
CA VAL A 165 19.73 8.38 -56.16
C VAL A 165 20.58 7.12 -56.42
N SER A 166 20.58 6.21 -55.44
CA SER A 166 20.61 4.75 -55.70
C SER A 166 19.45 4.08 -54.97
N SER A 167 18.25 4.27 -55.52
CA SER A 167 17.21 3.23 -55.50
C SER A 167 17.56 2.21 -56.59
N PRO A 168 17.25 0.93 -56.37
CA PRO A 168 15.94 0.38 -56.76
C PRO A 168 15.37 -0.54 -55.65
N GLU A 169 14.13 -1.03 -55.61
CA GLU A 169 12.98 -1.13 -56.52
C GLU A 169 11.71 -1.35 -55.65
N ALA A 170 10.55 -1.13 -56.25
CA ALA A 170 9.23 -1.07 -55.61
C ALA A 170 8.60 -2.42 -55.23
N LEU A 171 7.76 -2.41 -54.17
CA LEU A 171 6.46 -3.09 -54.19
C LEU A 171 5.47 -2.40 -53.24
N SER A 172 4.28 -2.12 -53.78
CA SER A 172 3.17 -1.27 -53.30
C SER A 172 2.33 -1.90 -52.16
N PRO A 173 1.08 -1.46 -51.90
CA PRO A 173 0.62 -0.42 -50.97
C PRO A 173 -0.05 -0.97 -49.68
N LEU A 174 -0.09 -0.17 -48.61
CA LEU A 174 -0.89 -0.45 -47.41
C LEU A 174 -2.40 -0.25 -47.70
N PRO A 175 -3.30 -1.12 -47.22
CA PRO A 175 -4.74 -0.88 -47.30
C PRO A 175 -5.20 0.05 -46.16
N GLU A 176 -6.06 1.00 -46.52
CA GLU A 176 -6.85 1.83 -45.61
C GLU A 176 -7.77 0.97 -44.73
N ARG A 177 -7.84 1.26 -43.42
CA ARG A 177 -9.09 1.07 -42.66
C ARG A 177 -9.19 1.95 -41.41
N ASN A 178 -9.98 3.02 -41.57
CA ASN A 178 -10.96 3.61 -40.67
C ASN A 178 -10.55 4.16 -39.30
N ALA A 179 -10.64 5.49 -39.20
CA ALA A 179 -11.04 6.19 -37.98
C ALA A 179 -12.56 6.05 -37.74
N PRO A 180 -13.03 6.05 -36.49
CA PRO A 180 -14.36 6.53 -36.13
C PRO A 180 -14.28 7.99 -35.70
N GLY A 181 -15.00 8.83 -36.44
CA GLY A 181 -15.10 10.27 -36.27
C GLY A 181 -15.86 10.72 -35.02
N THR A 182 -15.54 11.93 -34.63
CA THR A 182 -16.37 12.80 -33.78
C THR A 182 -17.65 13.17 -34.52
N ALA A 183 -18.81 12.95 -33.90
CA ALA A 183 -20.08 13.55 -34.32
C ALA A 183 -20.72 14.30 -33.14
N SER A 184 -21.03 15.56 -33.40
CA SER A 184 -21.67 16.53 -32.52
C SER A 184 -23.02 16.10 -31.94
N PHE A 185 -23.26 16.61 -30.71
CA PHE A 185 -24.51 17.20 -30.20
C PHE A 185 -25.70 17.24 -31.17
N ILE A 186 -26.87 16.71 -30.76
CA ILE A 186 -28.15 17.42 -30.49
C ILE A 186 -28.97 16.57 -29.49
N GLY A 187 -29.50 17.19 -28.43
CA GLY A 187 -30.25 16.52 -27.38
C GLY A 187 -31.74 16.31 -27.64
N ARG A 188 -32.41 15.57 -26.74
CA ARG A 188 -33.72 15.93 -26.16
C ARG A 188 -34.22 14.90 -25.13
N ALA A 189 -34.84 15.46 -24.10
CA ALA A 189 -35.99 14.97 -23.34
C ALA A 189 -35.82 13.86 -22.28
N ALA A 190 -35.71 14.33 -21.03
CA ALA A 190 -36.59 14.03 -19.89
C ALA A 190 -37.47 12.75 -19.91
N ARG A 191 -37.35 11.93 -18.85
CA ARG A 191 -38.45 11.63 -17.91
C ARG A 191 -38.00 10.79 -16.70
N ARG A 192 -38.20 11.37 -15.51
CA ARG A 192 -38.68 10.82 -14.22
C ARG A 192 -38.60 9.31 -13.96
N LEU A 193 -38.01 8.94 -12.81
CA LEU A 193 -38.52 7.96 -11.82
C LEU A 193 -37.61 8.08 -10.57
N ARG A 194 -37.95 8.87 -9.54
CA ARG A 194 -38.71 8.51 -8.33
C ARG A 194 -38.68 7.01 -7.94
N ARG A 195 -38.39 6.79 -6.64
CA ARG A 195 -38.46 5.56 -5.81
C ARG A 195 -37.08 4.91 -5.63
N ARG A 196 -36.54 4.69 -4.43
CA ARG A 196 -37.10 4.55 -3.07
C ARG A 196 -36.11 5.10 -2.05
#